data_AF-A0AAW1NFR5-F1
#
_entry.id   AF-A0AAW1NFR5-F1
#
_cell.length_a   1.000
_cell.length_b   1.000
_cell.length_c   1.000
_cell.angle_alpha   90.00
_cell.angle_beta   90.00
_cell.angle_gamma   90.00
#
_symmetry.space_group_name_H-M   'P 1'
#
loop_
_entity.id
_entity.type
_entity.pdbx_description
1 polymer ?
#
loop_
_entity_poly.entity_id
_entity_poly.type
_entity_poly.pdbx_seq_one_letter_code
_entity_poly.pdbx_strand_id
1 'polypeptide(L)' 'MRGRSLFDLLQKQPKQGLGQKFRRTSWKDDSFWTLTAAKPSLEGQRGKAWGLLTWKGEQQSQRKQVNGSLKKI' A
#
# COMPACT_ATOMS: atom_id res chain seq x y z
N MET A 1 -10.20 -7.50 -15.96
CA MET A 1 -9.75 -6.15 -15.54
C MET A 1 -8.27 -6.20 -15.17
N ARG A 2 -7.42 -5.32 -15.75
CA ARG A 2 -6.00 -5.20 -15.36
C ARG A 2 -5.94 -4.55 -13.96
N GLY A 3 -5.63 -5.34 -12.92
CA GLY A 3 -5.40 -4.80 -11.58
C GLY A 3 -4.19 -3.88 -11.57
N ARG A 4 -4.30 -2.74 -10.87
CA ARG A 4 -3.26 -1.72 -10.77
C ARG A 4 -2.34 -2.03 -9.59
N SER A 5 -1.07 -1.65 -9.68
CA SER A 5 -0.14 -1.75 -8.56
C SER A 5 -0.35 -0.61 -7.57
N LEU A 6 0.24 -0.71 -6.38
CA LEU A 6 0.21 0.38 -5.40
C LEU A 6 0.74 1.67 -5.99
N PHE A 7 1.90 1.62 -6.66
CA PHE A 7 2.56 2.82 -7.18
C PHE A 7 1.77 3.50 -8.32
N ASP A 8 1.05 2.73 -9.14
CA ASP A 8 0.14 3.30 -10.15
C ASP A 8 -0.99 4.13 -9.52
N LEU A 9 -1.45 3.73 -8.33
CA LEU A 9 -2.44 4.49 -7.56
C LEU A 9 -1.80 5.70 -6.88
N LEU A 10 -0.60 5.56 -6.32
CA LEU A 10 0.08 6.66 -5.63
C LEU A 10 0.47 7.81 -6.57
N GLN A 11 0.83 7.53 -7.83
CA GLN A 11 1.13 8.57 -8.81
C GLN A 11 -0.05 9.50 -9.11
N LYS A 12 -1.28 9.00 -8.99
CA LYS A 12 -2.51 9.76 -9.27
C LYS A 12 -3.06 10.49 -8.05
N GLN A 13 -2.43 10.32 -6.88
CA GLN A 13 -2.94 10.79 -5.60
C GLN A 13 -2.14 11.99 -5.09
N PRO A 14 -2.81 13.04 -4.56
CA PRO A 14 -2.10 14.12 -3.89
C PRO A 14 -1.29 13.57 -2.71
N LYS A 15 -0.11 14.15 -2.48
CA LYS A 15 0.86 13.71 -1.45
C LYS A 15 1.28 12.23 -1.57
N GLN A 16 1.32 11.68 -2.79
CA GLN A 16 1.72 10.28 -3.03
C GLN A 16 0.87 9.26 -2.26
N GLY A 17 -0.38 9.61 -1.94
CA GLY A 17 -1.33 8.75 -1.25
C GLY A 17 -1.03 8.41 0.21
N LEU A 18 -0.18 9.19 0.88
CA LEU A 18 0.07 9.04 2.33
C LEU A 18 -1.23 9.13 3.13
N GLY A 19 -1.40 8.24 4.11
CA GLY A 19 -2.59 8.12 4.94
C GLY A 19 -3.71 7.24 4.35
N GLN A 20 -3.60 6.80 3.09
CA GLN A 20 -4.60 5.90 2.52
C GLN A 20 -4.46 4.47 3.00
N LYS A 21 -5.62 3.83 3.12
CA LYS A 21 -5.76 2.40 3.36
C LYS A 21 -5.80 1.68 2.01
N PHE A 22 -5.01 0.64 1.87
CA PHE A 22 -5.08 -0.27 0.74
C PHE A 22 -5.10 -1.71 1.24
N ARG A 23 -5.89 -2.55 0.58
CA ARG A 23 -5.95 -3.98 0.88
C ARG A 23 -5.64 -4.76 -0.39
N ARG A 24 -5.13 -5.98 -0.22
CA ARG A 24 -5.03 -6.90 -1.35
C ARG A 24 -6.42 -7.41 -1.68
N THR A 25 -6.73 -7.60 -2.96
CA THR A 25 -8.01 -8.16 -3.40
C THR A 25 -8.28 -9.57 -2.83
N SER A 26 -7.23 -10.31 -2.47
CA SER A 26 -7.34 -11.63 -1.84
C SER A 26 -7.70 -11.58 -0.36
N TRP A 27 -7.70 -10.41 0.28
CA TRP A 27 -8.03 -10.24 1.70
C TRP A 27 -9.53 -9.99 1.85
N LYS A 28 -10.21 -10.88 2.59
CA LYS A 28 -11.66 -10.80 2.84
C LYS A 28 -12.01 -10.13 4.17
N ASP A 29 -11.15 -10.31 5.17
CA ASP A 29 -11.32 -9.74 6.51
C ASP A 29 -10.98 -8.24 6.54
N ASP A 30 -11.20 -7.59 7.69
CA ASP A 30 -10.77 -6.21 7.96
C ASP A 30 -9.24 -6.10 8.11
N SER A 31 -8.56 -6.44 7.01
CA SER A 31 -7.12 -6.43 6.88
C SER A 31 -6.77 -5.43 5.78
N PHE A 32 -5.95 -4.45 6.13
CA PHE A 32 -5.50 -3.41 5.23
C PHE A 32 -4.17 -2.83 5.71
N TRP A 33 -3.45 -2.23 4.79
CA TRP A 33 -2.27 -1.43 5.09
C TRP A 33 -2.64 0.04 5.04
N THR A 34 -2.29 0.79 6.07
CA THR A 34 -2.33 2.25 6.04
C THR A 34 -0.97 2.76 5.60
N LEU A 35 -0.89 3.40 4.43
CA LEU A 35 0.36 3.92 3.89
C LEU A 35 0.88 5.08 4.73
N THR A 36 2.12 4.99 5.20
CA THR A 36 2.76 6.05 6.00
C THR A 36 4.00 6.63 5.34
N ALA A 37 4.61 5.91 4.40
CA ALA A 37 5.68 6.42 3.55
C ALA A 37 5.74 5.65 2.23
N ALA A 38 6.13 6.34 1.15
CA ALA A 38 6.43 5.71 -0.12
C ALA A 38 7.72 6.30 -0.69
N LYS A 39 8.58 5.44 -1.23
CA LYS A 39 9.77 5.80 -1.98
C LYS A 39 9.68 5.15 -3.37
N PRO A 40 8.99 5.80 -4.33
CA PRO A 40 8.98 5.33 -5.71
C PRO A 40 10.41 5.38 -6.31
N SER A 41 10.68 4.50 -7.27
CA SER A 41 11.88 4.55 -8.11
C SER A 41 11.80 5.71 -9.10
N LEU A 42 12.90 6.03 -9.78
CA LEU A 42 12.97 7.11 -10.79
C LEU A 42 11.89 6.97 -11.88
N GLU A 43 11.57 5.74 -12.29
CA GLU A 43 10.50 5.46 -13.26
C GLU A 43 9.07 5.48 -12.66
N GLY A 44 8.94 5.64 -11.34
CA GLY A 44 7.66 5.77 -10.63
C GLY A 44 6.81 4.50 -10.52
N GLN A 45 7.08 3.46 -11.30
CA GLN A 45 6.28 2.22 -11.35
C GLN A 45 6.67 1.18 -10.30
N ARG A 46 7.86 1.32 -9.70
CA ARG A 46 8.39 0.41 -8.68
C ARG A 46 8.81 1.23 -7.48
N GLY A 47 9.10 0.58 -6.37
CA GLY A 47 9.59 1.27 -5.18
C GLY A 47 9.40 0.50 -3.90
N LYS A 48 9.72 1.17 -2.79
CA LYS A 48 9.45 0.69 -1.45
C LYS A 48 8.31 1.49 -0.85
N ALA A 49 7.43 0.80 -0.13
CA ALA A 49 6.35 1.42 0.60
C ALA A 49 6.39 0.93 2.05
N TRP A 50 6.01 1.78 2.98
CA TRP A 50 5.89 1.48 4.40
C TRP A 50 4.51 1.87 4.88
N GLY A 51 3.98 1.08 5.81
CA GLY A 51 2.67 1.29 6.35
C GLY A 51 2.46 0.58 7.67
N LEU A 52 1.32 0.88 8.30
CA LEU A 52 0.81 0.15 9.45
C LEU A 52 -0.10 -0.96 8.94
N LEU A 53 0.15 -2.19 9.37
CA LEU A 53 -0.73 -3.31 9.06
C LEU A 53 -1.88 -3.33 10.05
N THR A 54 -3.10 -3.29 9.55
CA THR A 54 -4.26 -3.78 10.29
C THR A 54 -4.54 -5.19 9.81
N TRP A 55 -4.59 -6.15 10.71
CA TRP A 55 -4.85 -7.55 10.39
C TRP A 55 -6.04 -8.04 11.21
N LYS A 56 -7.13 -8.41 10.53
CA LYS A 56 -8.39 -8.85 11.15
C LYS A 56 -8.91 -7.86 12.22
N GLY A 57 -8.83 -6.56 11.93
CA GLY A 57 -9.26 -5.49 12.83
C GLY A 57 -8.19 -5.02 13.84
N GLU A 58 -7.07 -5.75 14.00
CA GLU A 58 -6.01 -5.36 14.91
C GLU A 58 -4.93 -4.55 14.21
N GLN A 59 -4.82 -3.26 14.54
CA GLN A 59 -3.78 -2.39 14.02
C GLN A 59 -2.45 -2.63 14.76
N GLN A 60 -1.43 -2.97 13.98
CA GLN A 60 -0.06 -3.06 14.46
C GLN A 60 0.50 -1.65 14.69
N SER A 61 1.15 -1.44 15.83
CA SER A 61 1.74 -0.14 16.20
C SER A 61 3.01 0.18 15.41
N GLN A 62 3.75 -0.85 14.98
CA GLN A 62 5.00 -0.68 14.27
C GLN A 62 4.79 -0.57 12.76
N ARG A 63 5.33 0.51 12.17
CA ARG A 63 5.39 0.62 10.71
C ARG A 63 6.28 -0.48 10.15
N LYS A 64 5.81 -1.19 9.12
CA LYS A 64 6.55 -2.24 8.44
C LYS A 64 6.64 -1.93 6.96
N GLN A 65 7.67 -2.46 6.31
CA GLN A 65 7.77 -2.40 4.86
C GLN A 65 6.65 -3.27 4.26
N VAL A 66 5.92 -2.69 3.32
CA VAL A 66 4.81 -3.36 2.62
C VAL A 66 5.43 -4.33 1.63
N ASN A 67 5.33 -5.62 1.93
CA ASN A 67 5.83 -6.67 1.06
C ASN A 67 4.84 -6.94 -0.09
N GLY A 68 5.37 -7.02 -1.32
CA GLY A 68 4.55 -7.23 -2.50
C GLY A 68 3.70 -6.01 -2.89
N SER A 69 4.23 -4.80 -2.70
CA SER A 69 3.68 -3.52 -3.19
C SER A 69 3.46 -3.48 -4.72
N LEU A 70 4.10 -4.40 -5.46
CA LEU A 70 3.91 -4.63 -6.89
C LEU A 70 2.76 -5.59 -7.21
N LYS A 71 2.18 -6.27 -6.21
CA LYS A 71 1.02 -7.14 -6.44
C LYS A 71 -0.23 -6.29 -6.60
N LYS A 72 -1.16 -6.80 -7.41
CA LYS A 72 -2.46 -6.15 -7.66
C LYS A 72 -3.19 -5.94 -6.34
N ILE A 73 -3.60 -4.70 -6.11
CA ILE A 73 -4.44 -4.27 -4.99
C ILE A 73 -5.76 -3.73 -5.52
#